data_AF-A0A1G2FVE9-F1
#
_entry.id   AF-A0A1G2FVE9-F1
#
_cell.length_a   1.000
_cell.length_b   1.000
_cell.length_c   1.000
_cell.angle_alpha   90.00
_cell.angle_beta   90.00
_cell.angle_gamma   90.00
#
_symmetry.space_group_name_H-M   'P 1'
#
loop_
_entity.id
_entity.type
_entity.pdbx_description
1 polymer ?
#
loop_
_entity_poly.entity_id
_entity_poly.type
_entity_poly.pdbx_seq_one_letter_code
_entity_poly.pdbx_strand_id
1 'polypeptide(L)'
;MVGLLGLIDIHATILLIAIALDAQIPLGIIIGTAIFLTAKACIYIKDIGSATDILVAALILSSIFIAPPQWILFILAVIIGFKGLSSLAA
;
A
#
# COMPACT_ATOMS: atom_id res chain seq x y z
N MET A 1 -10.81 13.37 -7.96
CA MET A 1 -10.77 12.40 -6.83
C MET A 1 -9.95 11.16 -7.16
N VAL A 2 -10.12 10.56 -8.34
CA VAL A 2 -9.41 9.32 -8.75
C VAL A 2 -7.87 9.50 -8.76
N GLY A 3 -7.34 10.58 -9.34
CA GLY A 3 -5.89 10.83 -9.32
C GLY A 3 -5.26 11.01 -7.93
N LEU A 4 -5.99 11.61 -6.97
CA LEU A 4 -5.47 11.76 -5.59
C LEU A 4 -5.40 10.40 -4.87
N LEU A 5 -6.32 9.49 -5.18
CA LEU A 5 -6.30 8.11 -4.68
C LEU A 5 -5.14 7.30 -5.29
N GLY A 6 -4.74 7.61 -6.52
CA GLY A 6 -3.59 7.00 -7.19
C GLY A 6 -2.24 7.43 -6.61
N LEU A 7 -2.10 8.69 -6.17
CA LEU A 7 -0.89 9.15 -5.46
C LEU A 7 -0.62 8.35 -4.19
N ILE A 8 -1.67 7.93 -3.49
CA ILE A 8 -1.56 7.21 -2.23
C ILE A 8 -1.18 5.75 -2.47
N ASP A 9 -1.65 5.15 -3.56
CA ASP A 9 -1.19 3.83 -3.99
C ASP A 9 0.30 3.87 -4.36
N ILE A 10 0.76 4.92 -5.04
CA ILE A 10 2.19 5.12 -5.30
C ILE A 10 2.98 5.31 -3.99
N HIS A 11 2.45 6.08 -3.05
CA HIS A 11 3.08 6.22 -1.74
C HIS A 11 3.21 4.88 -1.02
N ALA A 12 2.16 4.05 -1.05
CA ALA A 12 2.19 2.70 -0.50
C ALA A 12 3.20 1.79 -1.23
N THR A 13 3.33 1.90 -2.55
CA THR A 13 4.38 1.20 -3.32
C THR A 13 5.77 1.58 -2.82
N ILE A 14 6.05 2.87 -2.66
CA ILE A 14 7.34 3.35 -2.17
C ILE A 14 7.59 2.82 -0.75
N LEU A 15 6.56 2.81 0.10
CA LEU A 15 6.66 2.31 1.47
C LEU A 15 6.99 0.80 1.49
N LEU A 16 6.33 0.00 0.68
CA LEU A 16 6.60 -1.44 0.58
C LEU A 16 8.03 -1.72 0.12
N ILE A 17 8.53 -0.96 -0.85
CA ILE A 17 9.92 -1.07 -1.32
C ILE A 17 10.89 -0.66 -0.21
N ALA A 18 10.61 0.44 0.50
CA ALA A 18 11.43 0.89 1.61
C ALA A 18 11.49 -0.16 2.74
N ILE A 19 10.36 -0.80 3.08
CA ILE A 19 10.32 -1.91 4.03
C ILE A 19 11.13 -3.10 3.50
N ALA A 20 11.02 -3.43 2.20
CA ALA A 20 11.76 -4.56 1.61
C ALA A 20 13.28 -4.36 1.65
N LEU A 21 13.73 -3.10 1.58
CA LEU A 21 15.13 -2.69 1.68
C LEU A 21 15.58 -2.42 3.12
N ASP A 22 14.77 -2.77 4.12
CA ASP A 22 15.06 -2.59 5.55
C ASP A 22 15.33 -1.13 5.94
N ALA A 23 14.66 -0.19 5.25
CA ALA A 23 14.76 1.22 5.56
C ALA A 23 14.02 1.55 6.86
N GLN A 24 14.59 2.45 7.66
CA GLN A 24 13.93 2.95 8.87
C GLN A 24 12.81 3.92 8.50
N ILE A 25 11.57 3.47 8.68
CA ILE A 25 10.37 4.28 8.40
C ILE A 25 9.74 4.71 9.73
N PRO A 26 9.44 6.01 9.91
CA PRO A 26 8.70 6.48 11.07
C PRO A 26 7.34 5.77 11.22
N LEU A 27 7.04 5.30 12.42
CA LEU A 27 5.82 4.55 12.73
C LEU A 27 4.54 5.29 12.30
N GLY A 28 4.53 6.62 12.42
CA GLY A 28 3.40 7.46 12.01
C GLY A 28 3.08 7.34 10.51
N ILE A 29 4.09 7.17 9.64
CA ILE A 29 3.89 7.01 8.20
C ILE A 29 3.31 5.63 7.89
N ILE A 30 3.82 4.59 8.57
CA ILE A 30 3.34 3.21 8.44
C ILE A 30 1.85 3.13 8.82
N ILE A 31 1.51 3.61 10.02
CA ILE A 31 0.14 3.59 10.54
C ILE A 31 -0.77 4.47 9.68
N GLY A 32 -0.33 5.68 9.32
CA GLY A 32 -1.10 6.60 8.49
C GLY A 32 -1.45 6.01 7.13
N THR A 33 -0.47 5.40 6.45
CA THR A 33 -0.67 4.74 5.15
C THR A 33 -1.63 3.55 5.27
N ALA A 34 -1.46 2.72 6.30
CA ALA A 34 -2.34 1.57 6.52
C ALA A 34 -3.79 1.98 6.81
N ILE A 35 -4.01 3.00 7.65
CA ILE A 35 -5.36 3.52 7.93
C ILE A 35 -5.98 4.08 6.66
N PHE A 36 -5.22 4.84 5.87
CA PHE A 36 -5.73 5.42 4.65
C PHE A 36 -6.14 4.36 3.63
N LEU A 37 -5.28 3.37 3.38
CA LEU A 37 -5.58 2.26 2.48
C LEU A 37 -6.81 1.47 2.95
N THR A 38 -6.94 1.25 4.26
CA THR A 38 -8.10 0.58 4.84
C THR A 38 -9.38 1.41 4.63
N ALA A 39 -9.33 2.71 4.90
CA ALA A 39 -10.47 3.61 4.69
C ALA A 39 -10.86 3.66 3.20
N LYS A 40 -9.88 3.74 2.30
CA LYS A 40 -10.09 3.66 0.85
C LYS A 40 -10.76 2.35 0.45
N ALA A 41 -10.27 1.22 0.96
CA ALA A 41 -10.86 -0.08 0.67
C ALA A 41 -12.31 -0.17 1.16
N CYS A 42 -12.61 0.38 2.35
CA CYS A 42 -13.98 0.43 2.88
C CYS A 42 -14.93 1.25 2.00
N ILE A 43 -14.45 2.35 1.40
CA ILE A 43 -15.25 3.19 0.49
C ILE A 43 -15.52 2.45 -0.83
N TYR A 44 -14.55 1.66 -1.32
CA TYR A 44 -14.60 0.98 -2.62
C TYR A 44 -14.74 -0.56 -2.51
N ILE A 45 -15.52 -1.07 -1.55
CA ILE A 45 -15.65 -2.51 -1.22
C ILE A 45 -15.99 -3.43 -2.40
N LYS A 46 -16.64 -2.92 -3.45
CA LYS A 46 -17.08 -3.73 -4.60
C LYS A 46 -15.97 -3.96 -5.63
N ASP A 47 -14.85 -3.23 -5.56
CA ASP A 47 -13.78 -3.33 -6.53
C ASP A 47 -12.71 -4.34 -6.09
N ILE A 48 -12.19 -5.14 -7.02
CA ILE A 48 -11.03 -6.02 -6.80
C ILE A 48 -9.83 -5.24 -6.23
N GLY A 49 -9.72 -3.96 -6.55
CA GLY A 49 -8.70 -3.06 -5.99
C GLY A 49 -8.81 -2.87 -4.47
N SER A 50 -9.99 -3.04 -3.86
CA SER A 50 -10.13 -2.91 -2.40
C SER A 50 -9.44 -4.05 -1.66
N ALA A 51 -9.46 -5.26 -2.21
CA ALA A 51 -8.79 -6.41 -1.63
C ALA A 51 -7.27 -6.22 -1.63
N THR A 52 -6.71 -5.65 -2.70
CA THR A 52 -5.27 -5.34 -2.75
C THR A 52 -4.88 -4.25 -1.76
N ASP A 53 -5.70 -3.23 -1.56
CA ASP A 53 -5.46 -2.17 -0.56
C ASP A 53 -5.44 -2.74 0.86
N ILE A 54 -6.38 -3.64 1.20
CA ILE A 54 -6.43 -4.30 2.52
C ILE A 54 -5.21 -5.20 2.72
N LEU A 55 -4.82 -5.97 1.70
CA LEU A 55 -3.63 -6.83 1.79
C LEU A 55 -2.36 -6.00 2.00
N VAL A 56 -2.20 -4.89 1.29
CA VAL A 56 -1.05 -4.00 1.46
C VAL A 56 -1.07 -3.34 2.83
N ALA A 57 -2.22 -2.87 3.30
CA ALA A 57 -2.36 -2.31 4.65
C ALA A 57 -1.99 -3.34 5.73
N ALA A 58 -2.48 -4.58 5.61
CA ALA A 58 -2.17 -5.65 6.53
C ALA A 58 -0.67 -6.01 6.53
N LEU A 59 -0.04 -6.00 5.36
CA LEU A 59 1.40 -6.30 5.23
C LEU A 59 2.29 -5.18 5.79
N ILE A 60 1.90 -3.92 5.58
CA ILE A 60 2.58 -2.75 6.14
C ILE A 60 2.44 -2.73 7.68
N LEU A 61 1.28 -3.12 8.21
CA LEU A 61 1.09 -3.22 9.67
C LEU A 61 1.84 -4.41 10.26
N SER A 62 1.87 -5.56 9.58
CA SER A 62 2.58 -6.74 10.07
C SER A 62 4.09 -6.51 10.08
N SER A 63 4.63 -5.68 9.18
CA SER A 63 6.05 -5.32 9.16
C SER A 63 6.55 -4.60 10.41
N ILE A 64 5.65 -4.08 11.26
CA ILE A 64 6.00 -3.50 12.56
C ILE A 64 6.46 -4.59 13.53
N PHE A 65 5.90 -5.79 13.42
CA PHE A 65 6.11 -6.88 14.38
C PHE A 65 6.99 -7.99 13.83
N ILE A 66 6.88 -8.27 12.53
CA ILE A 66 7.54 -9.40 11.86
C ILE A 66 8.03 -8.92 10.51
N ALA A 67 9.31 -9.14 10.20
CA ALA A 67 9.84 -8.86 8.86
C ALA A 67 9.21 -9.82 7.84
N PRO A 68 8.35 -9.33 6.91
CA PRO A 68 7.74 -10.20 5.93
C PRO A 68 8.77 -10.57 4.85
N PRO A 69 8.59 -11.71 4.15
CA PRO A 69 9.48 -12.10 3.06
C PRO A 69 9.56 -11.01 1.98
N GLN A 70 10.78 -10.61 1.61
CA GLN A 70 11.03 -9.51 0.66
C GLN A 70 10.32 -9.70 -0.68
N TRP A 71 10.25 -10.94 -1.18
CA TRP A 71 9.58 -11.24 -2.45
C TRP A 71 8.08 -10.91 -2.41
N ILE A 72 7.40 -11.08 -1.26
CA ILE A 72 5.98 -10.72 -1.10
C ILE A 72 5.83 -9.20 -1.19
N LEU A 73 6.69 -8.45 -0.51
CA LEU A 73 6.68 -6.99 -0.52
C LEU A 73 6.87 -6.45 -1.95
N PHE A 74 7.82 -7.00 -2.71
CA PHE A 74 8.04 -6.57 -4.10
C PHE A 74 6.86 -6.89 -5.01
N ILE A 75 6.27 -8.09 -4.92
CA ILE A 75 5.11 -8.45 -5.75
C ILE A 75 3.95 -7.49 -5.49
N LEU A 76 3.64 -7.23 -4.22
CA LEU A 76 2.55 -6.32 -3.86
C LEU A 76 2.87 -4.86 -4.22
N ALA A 77 4.13 -4.43 -4.11
CA ALA A 77 4.57 -3.11 -4.54
C ALA A 77 4.33 -2.91 -6.04
N VAL A 78 4.63 -3.92 -6.86
CA VAL A 78 4.35 -3.88 -8.31
C VAL A 78 2.84 -3.80 -8.57
N ILE A 79 2.04 -4.67 -7.93
CA ILE A 79 0.59 -4.70 -8.13
C ILE A 79 -0.05 -3.36 -7.76
N ILE A 80 0.25 -2.82 -6.59
CA ILE A 80 -0.33 -1.55 -6.14
C ILE A 80 0.24 -0.35 -6.90
N GLY A 81 1.49 -0.44 -7.37
CA GLY A 81 2.10 0.58 -8.21
C GLY A 81 1.41 0.70 -9.58
N PHE A 82 1.13 -0.44 -10.23
CA PHE A 82 0.36 -0.45 -11.47
C PHE A 82 -1.06 0.09 -11.27
N LYS A 83 -1.70 -0.25 -10.15
CA LYS A 83 -3.03 0.28 -9.79
C LYS A 83 -3.00 1.80 -9.51
N GLY A 84 -1.96 2.28 -8.86
CA GLY A 84 -1.78 3.71 -8.61
C GLY A 84 -1.59 4.50 -9.89
N LEU A 85 -0.77 3.98 -10.81
CA LEU A 85 -0.56 4.56 -12.13
C LEU A 85 -1.84 4.56 -12.97
N SER A 86 -2.62 3.47 -12.97
CA SER A 86 -3.88 3.44 -13.70
C SER A 86 -4.91 4.43 -13.13
N SER A 87 -4.95 4.60 -11.81
CA SER A 87 -5.82 5.59 -11.15
C SER A 87 -5.38 7.03 -11.39
N LEU A 88 -4.09 7.28 -11.66
CA LEU A 88 -3.57 8.60 -12.02
C LEU A 88 -3.81 8.96 -13.48
N ALA A 89 -3.84 7.95 -14.36
CA ALA A 89 -4.10 8.13 -15.78
C ALA A 89 -5.59 8.24 -16.12
N ALA A 90 -6.49 7.99 -15.16
CA ALA A 90 -7.95 8.05 -15.27
C ALA A 90 -8.53 9.34 -14.68
#